data_AF-A0A973PCM2-F1
#
_entry.id   AF-A0A973PCM2-F1
#
_cell.length_a   1.000
_cell.length_b   1.000
_cell.length_c   1.000
_cell.angle_alpha   90.00
_cell.angle_beta   90.00
_cell.angle_gamma   90.00
#
_symmetry.space_group_name_H-M   'P 1'
#
loop_
_entity.id
_entity.type
_entity.pdbx_description
1 polymer ?
#
loop_
_entity_poly.entity_id
_entity_poly.type
_entity_poly.pdbx_seq_one_letter_code
_entity_poly.pdbx_strand_id
1 'polypeptide(L)'
;GDRHGSAGLLVPGLLAAAAGTALQAWTDGPVPVVAGMALFGAGFGVLQNATLALMLERGGSARVSALWNLAYDAGMGVGAAGFGLVLGHTGYALGFVLVAALMVAVLPLTRVRPAYAALPR
;
A
#
# COMPACT_ATOMS: atom_id res chain seq x y z
N GLY A 1 -8.91 5.47 -11.69
CA GLY A 1 -7.51 5.61 -12.13
C GLY A 1 -7.52 6.24 -13.49
N ASP A 2 -8.00 5.48 -14.47
CA ASP A 2 -8.02 5.86 -15.89
C ASP A 2 -8.70 7.21 -16.21
N ARG A 3 -9.80 7.56 -15.52
CA ARG A 3 -10.56 8.81 -15.78
C ARG A 3 -10.22 10.00 -14.87
N HIS A 4 -9.49 9.77 -13.77
CA HIS A 4 -9.27 10.77 -12.70
C HIS A 4 -7.79 10.93 -12.28
N GLY A 5 -6.86 10.28 -13.00
CA GLY A 5 -5.45 10.22 -12.66
C GLY A 5 -5.15 9.18 -11.58
N SER A 6 -4.14 8.35 -11.83
CA SER A 6 -3.70 7.28 -10.91
C SER A 6 -3.17 7.83 -9.58
N ALA A 7 -2.64 9.05 -9.57
CA ALA A 7 -2.11 9.72 -8.37
C ALA A 7 -3.18 9.99 -7.31
N GLY A 8 -4.39 10.36 -7.71
CA GLY A 8 -5.49 10.65 -6.79
C GLY A 8 -5.98 9.41 -6.03
N LEU A 9 -5.63 8.20 -6.48
CA LEU A 9 -6.02 6.95 -5.84
C LEU A 9 -5.07 6.48 -4.74
N LEU A 10 -3.87 7.05 -4.63
CA LEU A 10 -2.88 6.61 -3.65
C LEU A 10 -3.34 6.88 -2.22
N VAL A 11 -3.87 8.07 -1.94
CA VAL A 11 -4.36 8.44 -0.61
C VAL A 11 -5.55 7.57 -0.18
N PRO A 12 -6.67 7.50 -0.93
CA PRO A 12 -7.81 6.67 -0.50
C PRO A 12 -7.48 5.18 -0.46
N GLY A 13 -6.64 4.68 -1.37
CA GLY A 13 -6.18 3.29 -1.36
C GLY A 13 -5.36 2.96 -0.11
N LEU A 14 -4.44 3.86 0.29
CA LEU A 14 -3.61 3.69 1.49
C LEU A 14 -4.43 3.79 2.77
N LEU A 15 -5.38 4.72 2.84
CA LEU A 15 -6.28 4.84 3.98
C LEU A 15 -7.19 3.62 4.12
N ALA A 16 -7.76 3.12 3.02
CA ALA A 16 -8.56 1.90 3.02
C ALA A 16 -7.72 0.70 3.48
N ALA A 17 -6.51 0.54 2.93
CA ALA A 17 -5.62 -0.54 3.31
C ALA A 17 -5.24 -0.47 4.80
N ALA A 18 -4.87 0.71 5.30
CA ALA A 18 -4.53 0.92 6.70
C ALA A 18 -5.71 0.66 7.65
N ALA A 19 -6.92 1.10 7.28
CA ALA A 19 -8.13 0.81 8.04
C ALA A 19 -8.44 -0.69 8.10
N GLY A 20 -8.31 -1.39 6.96
CA GLY A 20 -8.45 -2.85 6.89
C GLY A 20 -7.43 -3.57 7.78
N THR A 21 -6.18 -3.12 7.79
CA THR A 21 -5.15 -3.66 8.69
C THR A 21 -5.46 -3.36 10.17
N ALA A 22 -5.91 -2.16 10.50
CA ALA A 22 -6.28 -1.79 11.87
C ALA A 22 -7.44 -2.65 12.39
N LEU A 23 -8.41 -2.99 11.52
CA LEU A 23 -9.52 -3.88 11.87
C LEU A 23 -9.05 -5.27 12.33
N GLN A 24 -7.88 -5.73 11.87
CA GLN A 24 -7.30 -7.01 12.28
C GLN A 24 -6.82 -7.05 13.73
N ALA A 25 -6.81 -5.90 14.43
CA ALA A 25 -6.60 -5.87 15.86
C ALA A 25 -7.79 -6.49 16.65
N TRP A 26 -8.99 -6.51 16.06
CA TRP A 26 -10.18 -7.10 16.69
C TRP A 26 -10.43 -8.51 16.18
N THR A 27 -10.00 -9.50 16.96
CA THR A 27 -10.14 -10.93 16.65
C THR A 27 -11.30 -11.61 17.37
N ASP A 28 -12.13 -10.85 18.10
CA ASP A 28 -13.23 -11.38 18.94
C ASP A 28 -14.39 -12.01 18.13
N GLY A 29 -14.36 -11.91 16.80
CA GLY A 29 -15.33 -12.55 15.93
C GLY A 29 -14.90 -12.58 14.46
N PRO A 30 -15.56 -13.39 13.63
CA PRO A 30 -15.20 -13.54 12.22
C PRO A 30 -15.54 -12.32 11.36
N VAL A 31 -16.53 -11.51 11.77
CA VAL A 31 -17.01 -10.38 10.97
C VAL A 31 -15.96 -9.27 10.82
N PRO A 32 -15.34 -8.73 11.89
CA PRO A 32 -14.27 -7.75 11.77
C PRO A 32 -13.08 -8.25 10.95
N VAL A 33 -12.75 -9.53 11.09
CA VAL A 33 -11.63 -10.15 10.36
C VAL A 33 -11.89 -10.17 8.86
N VAL A 34 -13.06 -10.68 8.44
CA VAL A 34 -13.42 -10.75 7.02
C VAL A 34 -13.58 -9.35 6.43
N ALA A 35 -14.23 -8.44 7.14
CA ALA A 35 -14.38 -7.05 6.70
C ALA A 35 -13.02 -6.34 6.57
N GLY A 36 -12.12 -6.54 7.54
CA GLY A 36 -10.76 -6.01 7.54
C GLY A 36 -9.94 -6.53 6.36
N MET A 37 -9.99 -7.84 6.09
CA MET A 37 -9.31 -8.45 4.94
C MET A 37 -9.86 -7.95 3.60
N ALA A 38 -11.17 -7.83 3.47
CA ALA A 38 -11.80 -7.32 2.25
C ALA A 38 -11.40 -5.86 1.99
N LEU A 39 -11.43 -5.03 3.03
CA LEU A 39 -11.05 -3.61 2.94
C LEU A 39 -9.55 -3.44 2.65
N PHE A 40 -8.71 -4.23 3.33
CA PHE A 40 -7.27 -4.29 3.06
C PHE A 40 -7.00 -4.67 1.60
N GLY A 41 -7.62 -5.75 1.12
CA GLY A 41 -7.45 -6.24 -0.25
C GLY A 41 -7.90 -5.22 -1.30
N ALA A 42 -9.03 -4.55 -1.08
CA ALA A 42 -9.52 -3.50 -1.97
C ALA A 42 -8.54 -2.31 -2.03
N GLY A 43 -8.08 -1.80 -0.88
CA GLY A 43 -7.11 -0.71 -0.82
C GLY A 43 -5.76 -1.11 -1.44
N PHE A 44 -5.27 -2.30 -1.13
CA PHE A 44 -4.03 -2.84 -1.66
C PHE A 44 -4.07 -3.05 -3.17
N GLY A 45 -5.16 -3.58 -3.72
CA GLY A 45 -5.34 -3.74 -5.17
C GLY A 45 -5.36 -2.41 -5.92
N VAL A 46 -5.97 -1.38 -5.32
CA VAL A 46 -5.94 0.00 -5.84
C VAL A 46 -4.52 0.54 -5.85
N LEU A 47 -3.77 0.39 -4.74
CA LEU A 47 -2.39 0.86 -4.63
C LEU A 47 -1.46 0.17 -5.63
N GLN A 48 -1.57 -1.14 -5.81
CA GLN A 48 -0.75 -1.89 -6.76
C GLN A 48 -0.95 -1.35 -8.19
N ASN A 49 -2.20 -1.23 -8.63
CA ASN A 49 -2.51 -0.69 -9.96
C ASN A 49 -2.07 0.77 -10.12
N ALA A 50 -2.36 1.62 -9.13
CA ALA A 50 -2.05 3.05 -9.20
C ALA A 50 -0.54 3.31 -9.23
N THR A 51 0.24 2.63 -8.39
CA THR A 51 1.70 2.82 -8.33
C THR A 51 2.38 2.34 -9.61
N LEU A 52 1.98 1.19 -10.15
CA LEU A 52 2.52 0.69 -11.41
C LEU A 52 2.18 1.64 -12.57
N ALA A 53 0.92 2.08 -12.68
CA ALA A 53 0.50 3.04 -13.71
C ALA A 53 1.31 4.34 -13.64
N LEU A 54 1.50 4.91 -12.45
CA LEU A 54 2.29 6.14 -12.26
C LEU A 54 3.76 5.97 -12.60
N MET A 55 4.35 4.80 -12.34
CA MET A 55 5.72 4.52 -12.74
C MET A 55 5.84 4.34 -14.26
N LEU A 56 4.84 3.71 -14.89
CA LEU A 56 4.79 3.53 -16.35
C LEU A 56 4.62 4.86 -17.09
N GLU A 57 3.89 5.82 -16.53
CA GLU A 57 3.81 7.20 -17.04
C GLU A 57 5.18 7.92 -17.07
N ARG A 58 6.20 7.39 -16.37
CA ARG A 58 7.50 8.05 -16.14
C ARG A 58 8.69 7.35 -16.78
N GLY A 59 8.50 6.20 -17.42
CA GLY A 59 9.62 5.43 -17.95
C GLY A 59 9.22 4.24 -18.83
N GLY A 60 10.22 3.55 -19.37
CA GLY A 60 10.01 2.37 -20.21
C GLY A 60 9.47 1.17 -19.41
N SER A 61 8.48 0.48 -19.98
CA SER A 61 7.72 -0.60 -19.35
C SER A 61 8.59 -1.69 -18.72
N ALA A 62 9.61 -2.20 -19.42
CA ALA A 62 10.47 -3.27 -18.92
C ALA A 62 11.23 -2.87 -17.64
N ARG A 63 11.80 -1.65 -17.61
CA ARG A 63 12.53 -1.14 -16.43
C ARG A 63 11.59 -0.90 -15.26
N VAL A 64 10.44 -0.29 -15.53
CA VAL A 64 9.42 0.02 -14.52
C VAL A 64 8.91 -1.26 -13.88
N SER A 65 8.50 -2.25 -14.67
CA SER A 65 8.02 -3.52 -14.15
C SER A 65 9.08 -4.23 -13.32
N ALA A 66 10.34 -4.26 -13.77
CA ALA A 66 11.41 -4.88 -13.00
C ALA A 66 11.61 -4.19 -11.64
N LEU A 67 11.65 -2.85 -11.61
CA LEU A 67 11.83 -2.08 -10.37
C LEU A 67 10.63 -2.21 -9.43
N TRP A 68 9.41 -2.16 -9.97
CA TRP A 68 8.18 -2.30 -9.19
C TRP A 68 8.08 -3.68 -8.55
N ASN A 69 8.36 -4.76 -9.29
CA ASN A 69 8.36 -6.12 -8.75
C ASN A 69 9.45 -6.31 -7.68
N LEU A 70 10.66 -5.79 -7.92
CA LEU A 70 11.73 -5.84 -6.92
C LEU A 70 11.32 -5.15 -5.61
N ALA A 71 10.70 -3.97 -5.71
CA ALA A 71 10.21 -3.25 -4.54
C ALA A 71 9.08 -4.01 -3.83
N TYR A 72 8.18 -4.64 -4.59
CA TYR A 72 7.11 -5.47 -4.06
C TYR A 72 7.64 -6.67 -3.27
N ASP A 73 8.57 -7.42 -3.86
CA ASP A 73 9.18 -8.60 -3.23
C ASP A 73 10.02 -8.22 -2.00
N ALA A 74 10.82 -7.14 -2.09
CA ALA A 74 11.55 -6.60 -0.95
C ALA A 74 10.59 -6.19 0.17
N GLY A 75 9.48 -5.55 -0.17
CA GLY A 75 8.43 -5.20 0.78
C GLY A 75 7.81 -6.41 1.47
N MET A 76 7.47 -7.47 0.71
CA MET A 76 6.96 -8.72 1.28
C MET A 76 7.99 -9.38 2.20
N GLY A 77 9.25 -9.47 1.79
CA GLY A 77 10.33 -10.09 2.58
C GLY A 77 10.60 -9.34 3.88
N VAL A 78 10.86 -8.03 3.78
CA VAL A 78 11.13 -7.17 4.95
C VAL A 78 9.89 -7.08 5.85
N GLY A 79 8.70 -6.97 5.26
CA GLY A 79 7.44 -6.93 6.00
C GLY A 79 7.17 -8.19 6.79
N ALA A 80 7.33 -9.37 6.18
CA ALA A 80 7.15 -10.65 6.86
C ALA A 80 8.15 -10.85 8.00
N ALA A 81 9.43 -10.57 7.75
CA ALA A 81 10.48 -10.67 8.77
C ALA A 81 10.25 -9.67 9.92
N GLY A 82 10.01 -8.40 9.60
CA GLY A 82 9.77 -7.35 10.58
C GLY A 82 8.52 -7.59 11.42
N PHE A 83 7.42 -8.00 10.78
CA PHE A 83 6.19 -8.35 11.49
C PHE A 83 6.38 -9.55 12.42
N GLY A 84 7.08 -10.60 11.97
CA GLY A 84 7.40 -11.76 12.79
C GLY A 84 8.21 -11.41 14.05
N LEU A 85 9.19 -10.51 13.93
CA LEU A 85 9.97 -10.01 15.07
C LEU A 85 9.10 -9.23 16.07
N VAL A 86 8.24 -8.33 15.58
CA VAL A 86 7.30 -7.59 16.43
C VAL A 86 6.36 -8.54 17.15
N LEU A 87 5.82 -9.53 16.43
CA LEU A 87 4.88 -10.50 16.95
C LEU A 87 5.45 -11.32 18.12
N GLY A 88 6.73 -11.67 18.04
CA GLY A 88 7.46 -12.37 19.11
C GLY A 88 7.53 -11.60 20.43
N HIS A 89 7.20 -10.30 20.44
CA HIS A 89 7.30 -9.45 21.63
C HIS A 89 5.97 -8.76 22.01
N THR A 90 5.00 -8.64 21.11
CA THR A 90 3.80 -7.82 21.33
C THR A 90 2.46 -8.53 21.14
N GLY A 91 2.44 -9.69 20.46
CA GLY A 91 1.21 -10.34 20.02
C GLY A 91 0.54 -9.70 18.80
N TYR A 92 -0.47 -10.39 18.24
CA TYR A 92 -1.09 -10.06 16.94
C TYR A 92 -1.79 -8.70 16.93
N ALA A 93 -2.59 -8.38 17.95
CA ALA A 93 -3.37 -7.14 17.96
C ALA A 93 -2.48 -5.90 17.87
N LEU A 94 -1.44 -5.82 18.71
CA LEU A 94 -0.50 -4.69 18.66
C LEU A 94 0.33 -4.69 17.37
N GLY A 95 0.70 -5.87 16.87
CA GLY A 95 1.37 -6.00 15.57
C GLY A 95 0.58 -5.35 14.44
N PHE A 96 -0.71 -5.65 14.32
CA PHE A 96 -1.58 -5.07 13.29
C PHE A 96 -1.74 -3.55 13.45
N VAL A 97 -1.87 -3.05 14.68
CA VAL A 97 -1.91 -1.60 14.96
C VAL A 97 -0.62 -0.91 14.50
N LEU A 98 0.55 -1.50 14.78
CA LEU A 98 1.84 -0.94 14.36
C LEU A 98 2.00 -0.91 12.83
N VAL A 99 1.56 -1.95 12.13
CA VAL A 99 1.56 -1.97 10.65
C VAL A 99 0.60 -0.90 10.11
N ALA A 100 -0.61 -0.79 10.65
CA ALA A 100 -1.55 0.25 10.25
C ALA A 100 -0.98 1.66 10.47
N ALA A 101 -0.30 1.89 11.61
CA ALA A 101 0.38 3.15 11.90
C ALA A 101 1.52 3.44 10.90
N LEU A 102 2.31 2.43 10.53
CA LEU A 102 3.37 2.56 9.52
C LEU A 102 2.78 2.92 8.15
N MET A 103 1.65 2.32 7.75
CA MET A 103 0.96 2.64 6.51
C MET A 103 0.46 4.10 6.50
N VAL A 104 -0.07 4.59 7.61
CA VAL A 104 -0.45 6.01 7.75
C VAL A 104 0.78 6.91 7.69
N ALA A 105 1.91 6.51 8.29
CA ALA A 105 3.14 7.30 8.29
C ALA A 105 3.74 7.53 6.89
N VAL A 106 3.45 6.66 5.91
CA VAL A 106 3.88 6.83 4.51
C VAL A 106 2.92 7.68 3.66
N LEU A 107 1.79 8.16 4.20
CA LEU A 107 0.89 9.08 3.49
C LEU A 107 1.60 10.28 2.84
N PRO A 108 2.59 10.95 3.47
CA PRO A 108 3.29 12.07 2.84
C PRO A 108 3.98 11.70 1.52
N LEU A 109 4.39 10.45 1.34
CA LEU A 109 5.06 9.94 0.13
C LEU A 109 4.09 9.79 -1.05
N THR A 110 2.79 9.74 -0.79
CA THR A 110 1.76 9.67 -1.84
C THR A 110 1.56 11.00 -2.57
N ARG A 111 2.19 12.09 -2.10
CA ARG A 111 2.16 13.40 -2.76
C ARG A 111 3.05 13.38 -3.99
N VAL A 112 2.53 12.81 -5.06
CA VAL A 112 3.19 12.74 -6.36
C VAL A 112 3.10 14.12 -7.02
N ARG A 113 4.25 14.78 -7.25
CA ARG A 113 4.27 16.03 -8.04
C ARG A 113 3.88 15.72 -9.49
N PRO A 114 3.03 16.54 -10.13
CA PRO A 114 2.78 16.41 -11.57
C PRO A 114 4.10 16.55 -12.31
N ALA A 115 4.39 15.61 -13.21
CA ALA A 115 5.52 15.76 -14.13
C ALA A 115 5.26 17.00 -14.97
N TYR A 116 6.22 17.95 -14.95
CA TYR A 116 6.16 19.18 -15.73
C TYR A 116 5.77 18.87 -17.19
N ALA A 117 4.91 19.74 -17.73
CA ALA A 117 4.40 19.69 -19.10
C ALA A 117 5.52 19.38 -20.12
N ALA A 118 5.18 18.55 -21.10
CA ALA A 118 6.07 18.13 -22.18
C ALA A 118 6.84 19.33 -22.76
N LEU A 119 8.17 19.19 -22.84
CA LEU A 119 8.99 20.13 -23.58
C LEU A 119 8.52 20.18 -25.04
N PRO A 120 8.42 21.38 -25.66
CA PRO A 120 8.09 21.51 -27.06
C PRO A 120 9.11 20.75 -27.91
N ARG A 121 8.62 20.03 -28.93
CA ARG A 121 9.45 19.32 -29.90
C ARG A 121 10.27 20.28 -30.75
#